data_AF-A0A916AVK1-F1
#
_entry.id   AF-A0A916AVK1-F1
#
_cell.length_a   1.000
_cell.length_b   1.000
_cell.length_c   1.000
_cell.angle_alpha   90.00
_cell.angle_beta   90.00
_cell.angle_gamma   90.00
#
_symmetry.space_group_name_H-M   'P 1'
#
loop_
_entity.id
_entity.type
_entity.pdbx_description
1 polymer ?
#
loop_
_entity_poly.entity_id
_entity_poly.type
_entity_poly.pdbx_seq_one_letter_code
_entity_poly.pdbx_strand_id
1 'polypeptide(L)' 'MPITSKYTDEQVEKILAEMGAVLEKHAASPELTLMIAGNIATNVLNQQVAASQRKLIAEKFSQALMSSLEVPKSH' A
#
# COMPACT_ATOMS: atom_id res chain seq x y z
N MET A 1 17.62 14.60 -0.71
CA MET A 1 16.65 15.71 -0.67
C MET A 1 15.36 15.14 -0.12
N PRO A 2 14.66 15.80 0.84
CA PRO A 2 13.37 15.32 1.29
C PRO A 2 12.45 15.35 0.07
N ILE A 3 11.92 14.19 -0.29
CA ILE A 3 10.84 14.11 -1.28
C ILE A 3 9.65 14.75 -0.56
N THR A 4 9.34 16.00 -0.87
CA THR A 4 8.10 16.62 -0.39
C THR A 4 6.96 15.77 -0.94
N SER A 5 6.27 15.08 -0.03
CA SER A 5 5.10 14.29 -0.38
C SER A 5 4.10 15.22 -1.08
N LYS A 6 3.52 14.76 -2.20
CA LYS A 6 2.44 15.49 -2.88
C LYS A 6 1.14 15.49 -2.07
N TYR A 7 1.09 14.71 -0.99
CA TYR A 7 -0.06 14.51 -0.12
C TYR A 7 0.31 14.95 1.30
N THR A 8 -0.65 15.50 2.04
CA THR A 8 -0.44 15.80 3.46
C THR A 8 -0.47 14.51 4.27
N ASP A 9 0.33 14.45 5.33
CA ASP A 9 0.35 13.30 6.23
C ASP A 9 -1.06 13.05 6.81
N GLU A 10 -1.76 14.11 7.21
CA GLU A 10 -3.15 14.04 7.70
C GLU A 10 -4.12 13.38 6.71
N GLN A 11 -4.02 13.71 5.41
CA GLN A 11 -4.88 13.10 4.39
C GLN A 11 -4.61 11.60 4.29
N VAL A 12 -3.34 11.20 4.30
CA VAL A 12 -2.93 9.80 4.20
C VAL A 12 -3.38 9.02 5.43
N GLU A 13 -3.12 9.55 6.62
CA GLU A 13 -3.50 8.93 7.91
C GLU A 13 -5.01 8.74 8.02
N LYS A 14 -5.80 9.75 7.64
CA LYS A 14 -7.26 9.66 7.67
C LYS A 14 -7.79 8.54 6.77
N ILE A 15 -7.29 8.45 5.54
CA ILE A 15 -7.71 7.40 4.59
C ILE A 15 -7.31 6.01 5.12
N LEU A 16 -6.10 5.88 5.67
CA LEU A 16 -5.63 4.62 6.27
C LEU A 16 -6.51 4.19 7.46
N ALA A 17 -6.89 5.14 8.34
CA ALA A 17 -7.76 4.86 9.47
C ALA A 17 -9.16 4.40 9.02
N GLU A 18 -9.74 5.06 8.02
CA GLU A 18 -11.03 4.65 7.45
C GLU A 18 -10.97 3.26 6.81
N MET A 19 -9.91 2.96 6.07
CA MET A 19 -9.69 1.62 5.49
C MET A 19 -9.52 0.56 6.59
N GLY A 20 -8.76 0.85 7.64
CA GLY A 20 -8.58 -0.03 8.79
C GLY A 20 -9.89 -0.33 9.50
N ALA A 21 -10.72 0.69 9.73
CA ALA A 21 -12.04 0.53 10.35
C ALA A 21 -12.98 -0.36 9.51
N VAL A 22 -12.91 -0.28 8.17
CA VAL A 22 -13.67 -1.18 7.28
C VAL A 22 -13.19 -2.63 7.41
N LEU A 23 -11.88 -2.86 7.44
CA LEU A 23 -11.32 -4.21 7.59
C LEU A 23 -11.69 -4.82 8.95
N GLU A 24 -11.61 -4.03 10.03
CA GLU A 24 -11.99 -4.43 11.38
C GLU A 24 -13.49 -4.75 11.48
N LYS A 25 -14.35 -3.89 10.92
CA LYS A 25 -15.81 -4.11 10.87
C LYS A 25 -16.19 -5.45 10.25
N HIS A 26 -15.40 -5.93 9.28
CA HIS A 26 -15.61 -7.21 8.61
C HIS A 26 -14.81 -8.37 9.20
N ALA A 27 -14.13 -8.17 10.33
CA ALA A 27 -13.24 -9.14 10.98
C ALA A 27 -12.26 -9.77 9.99
N ALA A 28 -11.70 -8.96 9.09
CA ALA A 28 -10.81 -9.46 8.05
C ALA A 28 -9.54 -10.05 8.65
N SER A 29 -9.24 -11.31 8.32
CA SER A 29 -7.96 -11.93 8.71
C SER A 29 -6.77 -11.20 8.06
N PRO A 30 -5.53 -11.39 8.57
CA PRO A 30 -4.34 -10.84 7.93
C PRO A 30 -4.20 -11.27 6.46
N GLU A 31 -4.49 -12.53 6.16
CA GLU A 31 -4.48 -13.08 4.79
C GLU A 31 -5.50 -12.37 3.89
N LEU A 32 -6.75 -12.21 4.36
CA LEU A 32 -7.80 -11.51 3.61
C LEU A 32 -7.45 -10.04 3.39
N THR A 33 -6.88 -9.39 4.40
CA THR A 33 -6.42 -8.00 4.32
C THR A 33 -5.33 -7.83 3.27
N LEU A 34 -4.31 -8.69 3.26
CA LEU A 34 -3.25 -8.67 2.24
C LEU A 34 -3.78 -8.95 0.84
N MET A 35 -4.73 -9.89 0.69
CA MET A 35 -5.40 -10.15 -0.58
C MET A 35 -6.17 -8.92 -1.08
N ILE A 36 -6.90 -8.23 -0.21
CA ILE A 36 -7.62 -6.99 -0.56
C ILE A 36 -6.64 -5.89 -0.96
N ALA A 37 -5.57 -5.66 -0.19
CA ALA A 37 -4.54 -4.67 -0.53
C ALA A 37 -3.89 -4.95 -1.90
N GLY A 38 -3.59 -6.22 -2.19
CA GLY A 38 -3.07 -6.66 -3.49
C GLY A 38 -4.07 -6.41 -4.64
N ASN A 39 -5.36 -6.65 -4.42
CA ASN A 39 -6.41 -6.35 -5.41
C ASN A 39 -6.57 -4.84 -5.65
N ILE A 40 -6.49 -4.02 -4.61
CA ILE A 40 -6.52 -2.55 -4.75
C ILE A 40 -5.33 -2.09 -5.62
N ALA A 41 -4.11 -2.54 -5.30
CA ALA A 41 -2.91 -2.19 -6.08
C ALA A 41 -3.03 -2.66 -7.55
N THR A 42 -3.50 -3.89 -7.77
CA THR A 42 -3.68 -4.46 -9.12
C THR A 42 -4.71 -3.68 -9.92
N ASN A 43 -5.81 -3.27 -9.30
CA ASN A 43 -6.85 -2.45 -9.95
C ASN A 43 -6.31 -1.07 -10.36
N VAL A 44 -5.54 -0.40 -9.50
CA VAL A 44 -4.89 0.87 -9.83
C VAL A 44 -3.95 0.70 -11.03
N LEU A 45 -3.08 -0.32 -11.02
CA LEU A 45 -2.16 -0.57 -12.13
C LEU A 45 -2.89 -0.86 -13.45
N ASN A 46 -3.97 -1.64 -13.41
CA ASN A 46 -4.70 -1.99 -14.63
C ASN A 46 -5.51 -0.82 -15.22
N GLN A 47 -6.05 0.05 -14.38
CA GLN A 47 -6.96 1.12 -14.82
C GLN A 47 -6.27 2.47 -15.03
N GLN A 48 -5.24 2.78 -14.24
CA GLN A 48 -4.67 4.13 -14.17
C GLN A 48 -3.23 4.21 -14.68
N VAL A 49 -2.63 3.07 -15.06
CA VAL A 49 -1.24 3.00 -15.53
C VAL A 49 -1.17 2.39 -16.93
N ALA A 50 -0.37 3.02 -17.80
CA ALA A 50 -0.11 2.52 -19.15
C ALA A 50 0.49 1.10 -19.10
N ALA A 51 0.02 0.21 -19.96
CA ALA A 51 0.39 -1.22 -19.94
C ALA A 51 1.91 -1.46 -19.97
N SER A 52 2.65 -0.64 -20.72
CA SER A 52 4.11 -0.69 -20.82
C SER A 52 4.85 -0.36 -19.52
N GLN A 53 4.21 0.36 -18.58
CA GLN A 53 4.82 0.80 -17.33
C GLN A 53 4.38 -0.01 -16.11
N ARG A 54 3.32 -0.82 -16.21
CA ARG A 54 2.74 -1.55 -15.06
C ARG A 54 3.74 -2.40 -14.32
N LYS A 55 4.54 -3.20 -15.05
CA LYS A 55 5.55 -4.09 -14.43
C LYS A 55 6.61 -3.29 -13.66
N LEU A 56 7.17 -2.26 -14.28
CA LEU A 56 8.17 -1.41 -13.65
C LEU A 56 7.63 -0.73 -12.39
N ILE A 57 6.39 -0.24 -12.42
CA ILE A 57 5.77 0.39 -11.26
C ILE A 57 5.46 -0.63 -10.17
N ALA A 58 4.97 -1.83 -10.53
CA ALA A 58 4.72 -2.91 -9.59
C ALA A 58 6.01 -3.38 -8.88
N GLU A 59 7.13 -3.47 -9.62
CA GLU A 59 8.44 -3.81 -9.06
C GLU A 59 8.90 -2.75 -8.04
N LYS A 60 8.78 -1.46 -8.37
CA LYS A 60 9.11 -0.37 -7.45
C LYS A 60 8.23 -0.37 -6.21
N PHE A 61 6.92 -0.61 -6.38
CA PHE A 61 5.98 -0.75 -5.27
C PHE A 61 6.38 -1.89 -4.34
N SER A 62 6.70 -3.06 -4.89
CA SER A 62 7.17 -4.22 -4.12
C SER A 62 8.47 -3.93 -3.36
N GLN A 63 9.45 -3.28 -4.01
CA GLN A 63 10.70 -2.88 -3.35
C GLN A 63 10.48 -1.90 -2.19
N ALA A 64 9.57 -0.93 -2.35
CA ALA A 64 9.20 0.00 -1.29
C ALA A 64 8.52 -0.72 -0.11
N LEU A 65 7.63 -1.68 -0.40
CA LEU A 65 7.02 -2.54 0.63
C LEU A 65 8.10 -3.31 1.40
N MET A 66 9.00 -4.01 0.70
CA MET A 66 10.07 -4.77 1.33
C MET A 66 10.99 -3.90 2.19
N SER A 67 11.25 -2.65 1.76
CA SER A 67 12.08 -1.68 2.48
C SER A 67 11.38 -1.09 3.71
N SER A 68 10.05 -1.17 3.77
CA SER A 68 9.23 -0.68 4.89
C SER A 68 9.01 -1.74 5.97
N LEU A 69 9.39 -2.99 5.72
CA LEU A 69 9.30 -4.06 6.72
C LEU A 69 10.35 -3.83 7.80
N GLU A 70 9.89 -3.67 9.05
CA GLU A 70 10.78 -3.59 10.19
C GLU A 70 11.50 -4.93 10.41
N VAL A 71 12.82 -4.89 10.50
CA VAL A 71 13.59 -6.03 10.99
C VAL A 71 13.60 -5.94 12.51
N PRO A 72 13.20 -7.01 13.25
CA PRO A 72 13.30 -7.00 14.71
C PRO A 72 14.73 -6.62 15.12
N LYS A 73 14.88 -5.60 15.95
CA LYS A 73 16.19 -5.23 16.49
C LYS A 73 16.65 -6.40 17.37
N SER A 74 17.62 -7.18 16.91
CA SER A 74 18.38 -8.07 17.79
C SER A 74 19.10 -7.20 18.81
N HIS A 75 18.64 -7.23 20.05
CA HIS A 75 19.41 -6.82 21.23
C HIS A 75 20.14 -8.04 21.78
#